data_AF-A0A518K2G0-F1
#
_entry.id   AF-A0A518K2G0-F1
#
_cell.length_a   1.000
_cell.length_b   1.000
_cell.length_c   1.000
_cell.angle_alpha   90.00
_cell.angle_beta   90.00
_cell.angle_gamma   90.00
#
_symmetry.space_group_name_H-M   'P 1'
#
loop_
_entity.id
_entity.type
_entity.pdbx_description
1 polymer ?
#
loop_
_entity_poly.entity_id
_entity_poly.type
_entity_poly.pdbx_seq_one_letter_code
_entity_poly.pdbx_strand_id
1 'polypeptide(L)'
;MLLFKRKFLPAIRCGEKTQTIRLWKHRMMRQGQRSYIPGVGAIRITVVEPVEIDSLTDEDAVPDGFATADALRVELRAIYGEQITAGYRAFRIGFVRESE
;
A
#
# COMPACT_ATOMS: atom_id res chain seq x y z
N MET A 1 -4.08 -6.86 9.53
CA MET A 1 -2.73 -7.30 9.12
C MET A 1 -2.50 -6.89 7.66
N LEU A 2 -1.31 -6.41 7.33
CA LEU A 2 -0.91 -6.15 5.95
C LEU A 2 0.13 -7.20 5.51
N LEU A 3 -0.13 -7.82 4.35
CA LEU A 3 0.78 -8.80 3.75
C LEU A 3 1.55 -8.16 2.60
N PHE A 4 2.84 -8.50 2.51
CA PHE A 4 3.76 -8.00 1.49
C PHE A 4 4.60 -9.13 0.92
N LYS A 5 4.98 -9.02 -0.36
CA LYS A 5 6.00 -9.88 -0.96
C LYS A 5 7.33 -9.69 -0.21
N ARG A 6 8.09 -10.77 -0.03
CA ARG A 6 9.36 -10.76 0.74
C ARG A 6 10.35 -9.68 0.29
N LYS A 7 10.38 -9.35 -1.01
CA LYS A 7 11.23 -8.30 -1.60
C LYS A 7 11.01 -6.90 -0.99
N PHE A 8 9.82 -6.64 -0.45
CA PHE A 8 9.47 -5.34 0.13
C PHE A 8 9.79 -5.24 1.62
N LEU A 9 10.05 -6.36 2.31
CA LEU A 9 10.29 -6.33 3.76
C LEU A 9 11.53 -5.51 4.15
N PRO A 10 12.68 -5.57 3.44
CA PRO A 10 13.82 -4.71 3.76
C PRO A 10 13.48 -3.22 3.65
N ALA A 11 12.86 -2.79 2.55
CA ALA A 11 12.47 -1.39 2.35
C ALA A 11 11.50 -0.89 3.43
N ILE A 12 10.56 -1.74 3.86
CA ILE A 12 9.63 -1.40 4.95
C ILE A 12 10.38 -1.30 6.29
N ARG A 13 11.33 -2.21 6.55
CA ARG A 13 12.17 -2.17 7.77
C ARG A 13 13.09 -0.95 7.79
N CYS A 14 13.57 -0.47 6.65
CA CYS A 14 14.38 0.74 6.59
C CYS A 14 13.54 2.02 6.61
N GLY A 15 12.21 1.92 6.47
CA GLY A 15 11.31 3.08 6.38
C GLY A 15 11.32 3.76 5.01
N GLU A 16 11.89 3.12 3.99
CA GLU A 16 11.86 3.59 2.60
C GLU A 16 10.47 3.36 1.99
N LYS A 17 9.86 2.22 2.31
CA LYS A 17 8.50 1.89 1.90
C LYS A 17 7.53 2.13 3.06
N THR A 18 6.77 3.21 2.97
CA THR A 18 5.87 3.70 4.02
C THR A 18 4.40 3.67 3.62
N GLN A 19 4.09 3.30 2.38
CA GLN A 19 2.71 3.15 1.95
C GLN A 19 2.49 1.92 1.09
N THR A 20 1.20 1.62 0.87
CA THR A 20 0.80 0.68 -0.15
C THR A 20 -0.61 0.92 -0.68
N ILE A 21 -0.82 0.61 -1.96
CA ILE A 21 -2.15 0.58 -2.55
C ILE A 21 -2.79 -0.80 -2.38
N ARG A 22 -4.06 -0.84 -1.98
CA ARG A 22 -4.88 -2.07 -1.88
C ARG A 22 -6.24 -1.86 -2.52
N LEU A 23 -6.75 -2.88 -3.19
CA LEU A 23 -8.09 -2.85 -3.79
C LEU A 23 -9.10 -3.58 -2.91
N TRP A 24 -10.14 -2.87 -2.51
CA TRP A 24 -11.22 -3.42 -1.68
C TRP A 24 -12.59 -2.91 -2.15
N LYS A 25 -13.65 -3.70 -1.92
CA LYS A 25 -15.04 -3.22 -2.12
C LYS A 25 -15.41 -2.12 -1.12
N HIS A 26 -14.88 -2.22 0.09
CA HIS A 26 -15.11 -1.28 1.18
C HIS A 26 -13.80 -1.01 1.93
N ARG A 27 -13.69 0.16 2.55
CA ARG A 27 -12.52 0.56 3.34
C ARG A 27 -12.29 -0.41 4.51
N MET A 28 -11.23 -1.23 4.44
CA MET A 28 -10.93 -2.26 5.46
C MET A 28 -10.03 -1.80 6.61
N MET A 29 -9.45 -0.61 6.52
CA MET A 29 -8.57 -0.05 7.56
C MET A 29 -8.97 1.38 7.94
N ARG A 30 -8.48 1.84 9.07
CA ARG A 30 -8.71 3.21 9.55
C ARG A 30 -7.40 3.86 9.96
N GLN A 31 -7.30 5.17 9.74
CA GLN A 31 -6.22 5.96 10.30
C GLN A 31 -6.17 5.80 11.84
N GLY A 32 -4.96 5.74 12.39
CA GLY A 32 -4.73 5.51 13.81
C GLY A 32 -4.82 4.05 14.26
N GLN A 33 -5.23 3.11 13.40
CA GLN A 33 -5.35 1.70 13.73
C GLN A 33 -3.98 1.03 14.00
N ARG A 34 -3.89 0.18 15.04
CA ARG A 34 -2.78 -0.78 15.23
C ARG A 34 -2.89 -1.86 14.16
N SER A 35 -1.81 -2.14 13.43
CA SER A 35 -1.73 -3.31 12.55
C SER A 35 -0.38 -4.00 12.70
N TYR A 36 -0.20 -5.05 11.92
CA TYR A 36 0.99 -5.88 11.93
C TYR A 36 1.39 -6.23 10.51
N ILE A 37 2.69 -6.23 10.23
CA ILE A 37 3.29 -6.76 9.02
C ILE A 37 4.20 -7.94 9.41
N PRO A 38 3.89 -9.18 8.98
CA PRO A 38 4.76 -10.32 9.21
C PRO A 38 6.18 -10.07 8.70
N GLY A 39 7.17 -10.29 9.57
CA GLY A 39 8.57 -10.05 9.27
C GLY A 39 9.03 -8.60 9.44
N VAL A 40 8.16 -7.65 9.79
CA VAL A 40 8.55 -6.26 10.13
C VAL A 40 8.20 -5.97 11.59
N GLY A 41 6.99 -6.29 12.03
CA GLY A 41 6.50 -5.98 13.37
C GLY A 41 5.21 -5.17 13.39
N ALA A 42 4.95 -4.54 14.53
CA ALA A 42 3.79 -3.68 14.75
C ALA A 42 3.92 -2.38 13.94
N ILE A 43 2.79 -1.91 13.43
CA ILE A 43 2.69 -0.68 12.66
C ILE A 43 1.47 0.15 13.09
N ARG A 44 1.55 1.45 12.82
CA ARG A 44 0.45 2.41 12.87
C ARG A 44 -0.01 2.74 11.47
N ILE A 45 -1.30 2.63 11.21
CA ILE A 45 -1.88 3.17 9.97
C ILE A 45 -1.98 4.69 10.10
N THR A 46 -1.38 5.42 9.18
CA THR A 46 -1.31 6.89 9.20
C THR A 46 -2.28 7.57 8.24
N VAL A 47 -2.60 6.93 7.11
CA VAL A 47 -3.61 7.41 6.16
C VAL A 47 -4.35 6.23 5.56
N VAL A 48 -5.66 6.39 5.33
CA VAL A 48 -6.48 5.47 4.54
C VAL A 48 -7.44 6.30 3.69
N GLU A 49 -7.13 6.47 2.42
CA GLU A 49 -7.91 7.30 1.50
C GLU A 49 -8.16 6.58 0.17
N PRO A 50 -9.33 6.80 -0.46
CA PRO A 50 -9.57 6.30 -1.81
C PRO A 50 -8.68 7.04 -2.80
N VAL A 51 -8.15 6.32 -3.78
CA VAL A 51 -7.33 6.89 -4.86
C VAL A 51 -7.75 6.29 -6.20
N GLU A 52 -7.63 7.08 -7.26
CA GLU A 52 -7.82 6.60 -8.62
C GLU A 52 -6.48 6.10 -9.17
N ILE A 53 -6.44 4.84 -9.63
CA ILE A 53 -5.20 4.19 -10.11
C ILE A 53 -4.56 4.99 -11.24
N ASP A 54 -5.39 5.51 -12.15
CA ASP A 54 -4.93 6.28 -13.30
C ASP A 54 -4.45 7.69 -12.92
N SER A 55 -4.72 8.15 -11.70
CA SER A 55 -4.23 9.43 -11.17
C SER A 55 -3.00 9.30 -10.27
N LEU A 56 -2.50 8.08 -10.03
CA LEU A 56 -1.29 7.86 -9.22
C LEU A 56 -0.09 8.54 -9.87
N THR A 57 0.77 9.16 -9.07
CA THR A 57 1.96 9.89 -9.53
C THR A 57 3.25 9.22 -9.09
N ASP A 58 4.39 9.71 -9.56
CA ASP A 58 5.71 9.20 -9.13
C ASP A 58 5.91 9.41 -7.63
N GLU A 59 5.35 10.48 -7.07
CA GLU A 59 5.33 10.76 -5.62
C GLU A 59 4.58 9.68 -4.83
N ASP A 60 3.64 8.97 -5.47
CA ASP A 60 2.94 7.83 -4.88
C ASP A 60 3.70 6.52 -5.07
N ALA A 61 4.44 6.40 -6.17
CA ALA A 61 5.19 5.21 -6.53
C ALA A 61 6.37 4.99 -5.59
N VAL A 62 7.17 6.03 -5.33
CA VAL A 62 8.38 5.97 -4.52
C VAL A 62 8.11 5.39 -3.12
N PRO A 63 7.18 5.92 -2.31
CA PRO A 63 6.88 5.37 -0.99
C PRO A 63 6.14 4.02 -1.05
N ASP A 64 5.60 3.61 -2.20
CA ASP A 64 5.09 2.24 -2.45
C ASP A 64 6.21 1.29 -2.94
N GLY A 65 7.45 1.76 -3.08
CA GLY A 65 8.61 0.96 -3.47
C GLY A 65 8.76 0.75 -4.98
N PHE A 66 8.24 1.67 -5.79
CA PHE A 66 8.36 1.70 -7.24
C PHE A 66 9.08 2.98 -7.69
N ALA A 67 9.86 2.90 -8.77
CA ALA A 67 10.58 4.06 -9.28
C ALA A 67 9.68 5.08 -9.98
N THR A 68 8.56 4.62 -10.58
CA THR A 68 7.64 5.45 -11.37
C THR A 68 6.19 5.02 -11.18
N ALA A 69 5.27 5.96 -11.42
CA ALA A 69 3.82 5.75 -11.41
C ALA A 69 3.42 4.64 -12.38
N ASP A 70 4.03 4.60 -13.55
CA ASP A 70 3.73 3.58 -14.55
C ASP A 70 4.12 2.18 -14.09
N ALA A 71 5.28 2.02 -13.44
CA ALA A 71 5.68 0.75 -12.84
C ALA A 71 4.69 0.30 -11.75
N LEU A 72 4.22 1.24 -10.91
CA LEU A 72 3.19 0.98 -9.90
C LEU A 72 1.86 0.57 -10.54
N ARG A 73 1.37 1.31 -11.53
CA ARG A 73 0.10 1.04 -12.23
C ARG A 73 0.14 -0.32 -12.95
N VAL A 74 1.26 -0.67 -13.59
CA VAL A 74 1.44 -1.97 -14.24
C VAL A 74 1.36 -3.11 -13.22
N GLU A 75 2.05 -3.01 -12.07
CA GLU A 75 1.94 -4.04 -11.02
C GLU A 75 0.50 -4.11 -10.47
N LEU A 76 -0.16 -2.96 -10.24
CA LEU A 76 -1.54 -2.94 -9.76
C LEU A 76 -2.52 -3.58 -10.74
N ARG A 77 -2.39 -3.31 -12.04
CA ARG A 77 -3.21 -3.95 -13.08
C ARG A 77 -2.90 -5.44 -13.20
N ALA A 78 -1.64 -5.85 -13.03
CA ALA A 78 -1.25 -7.26 -13.06
C ALA A 78 -1.79 -8.06 -11.86
N ILE A 79 -1.83 -7.46 -10.66
CA ILE A 79 -2.35 -8.11 -9.45
C ILE A 79 -3.88 -8.02 -9.39
N TYR A 80 -4.45 -6.89 -9.79
CA TYR A 80 -5.84 -6.54 -9.49
C TYR A 80 -6.73 -6.31 -10.71
N GLY A 81 -6.28 -6.61 -11.94
CA GLY A 81 -7.00 -6.31 -13.18
C GLY A 81 -8.47 -6.76 -13.17
N GLU A 82 -8.77 -7.96 -12.69
CA GLU A 82 -10.13 -8.48 -12.56
C GLU A 82 -10.94 -7.79 -11.45
N GLN A 83 -10.30 -7.38 -10.35
CA GLN A 83 -11.01 -6.67 -9.27
C GLN A 83 -11.32 -5.22 -9.65
N ILE A 84 -10.47 -4.57 -10.44
CA ILE A 84 -10.71 -3.23 -10.99
C ILE A 84 -11.99 -3.25 -11.83
N THR A 85 -12.13 -4.23 -12.73
CA THR A 85 -13.33 -4.37 -13.56
C THR A 85 -14.57 -4.78 -12.77
N ALA A 86 -14.40 -5.47 -11.64
CA ALA A 86 -15.48 -5.83 -10.71
C ALA A 86 -15.92 -4.70 -9.76
N GLY A 87 -15.47 -3.46 -9.97
CA GLY A 87 -15.89 -2.27 -9.21
C GLY A 87 -15.24 -2.11 -7.84
N TYR A 88 -14.08 -2.72 -7.61
CA TYR A 88 -13.29 -2.49 -6.40
C TYR A 88 -12.65 -1.11 -6.45
N ARG A 89 -12.48 -0.49 -5.27
CA ARG A 89 -11.83 0.81 -5.15
C ARG A 89 -10.41 0.63 -4.64
N ALA A 90 -9.48 1.38 -5.20
CA ALA A 90 -8.12 1.45 -4.69
C ALA A 90 -8.09 2.37 -3.47
N PHE A 91 -7.39 1.92 -2.44
CA PHE A 91 -7.15 2.67 -1.21
C PHE A 91 -5.65 2.78 -0.99
N ARG A 92 -5.18 4.01 -0.79
CA ARG A 92 -3.83 4.27 -0.29
C ARG A 92 -3.80 4.07 1.21
N ILE A 93 -2.84 3.28 1.66
CA ILE A 93 -2.64 2.97 3.07
C ILE A 93 -1.22 3.38 3.42
N GLY A 94 -1.08 4.49 4.13
CA GLY A 94 0.19 4.85 4.75
C GLY A 94 0.32 4.18 6.10
N PHE A 95 1.55 3.83 6.45
CA PHE A 95 1.88 3.22 7.71
C PHE A 95 3.27 3.62 8.18
N VAL A 96 3.45 3.65 9.50
CA VAL A 96 4.75 3.79 10.15
C VAL A 96 4.97 2.63 11.10
N ARG A 97 6.22 2.22 11.26
CA ARG A 97 6.58 1.22 12.28
C ARG A 97 6.33 1.83 13.66
N GLU A 98 5.69 1.07 14.54
CA GLU A 98 5.73 1.44 15.96
C GLU A 98 7.14 1.10 16.45
N SER A 99 7.88 2.11 16.90
CA SER A 99 9.09 1.90 17.66
C SER A 99 8.64 1.48 19.06
N GLU A 100 9.18 0.38 19.57
CA GLU A 100 9.01 0.00 20.99
C GLU A 100 9.73 1.00 21.91
#